data_AF-A0A433DGL5-F1
#
_entry.id   AF-A0A433DGL5-F1
#
_cell.length_a   1.000
_cell.length_b   1.000
_cell.length_c   1.000
_cell.angle_alpha   90.00
_cell.angle_beta   90.00
_cell.angle_gamma   90.00
#
_symmetry.space_group_name_H-M   'P 1'
#
loop_
_entity.id
_entity.type
_entity.pdbx_description
1 polymer ?
#
loop_
_entity_poly.entity_id
_entity_poly.type
_entity_poly.pdbx_seq_one_letter_code
_entity_poly.pdbx_strand_id
1 'polypeptide(L)'
;MYSSADNSIGEKGATALAEALKINISLQNLTLDKNDIGEKGAVLLVEALKMNTSIQNLNLDKNDIGEKGASALIEALPMHTSLQNLNFEGM
;
A
#
# COMPACT_ATOMS: atom_id res chain seq x y z
N MET A 1 -0.89 -28.77 7.17
CA MET A 1 -1.29 -27.42 6.71
C MET A 1 -0.16 -26.49 7.10
N TYR A 2 0.65 -26.04 6.14
CA TYR A 2 1.67 -25.02 6.41
C TYR A 2 0.95 -23.67 6.38
N SER A 3 0.95 -23.00 7.52
CA SER A 3 0.44 -21.65 7.69
C SER A 3 1.18 -20.72 6.74
N SER A 4 0.46 -20.09 5.80
CA SER A 4 1.00 -19.05 4.93
C SER A 4 1.33 -17.74 5.68
N ALA A 5 1.21 -17.71 7.01
CA ALA A 5 1.40 -16.51 7.81
C ALA A 5 2.87 -16.06 7.95
N ASP A 6 3.86 -16.91 7.64
CA ASP A 6 5.27 -16.59 7.89
C ASP A 6 5.94 -15.76 6.78
N ASN A 7 5.26 -15.49 5.66
CA ASN A 7 5.80 -14.69 4.54
C ASN A 7 5.00 -13.42 4.23
N SER A 8 3.92 -13.16 4.96
CA SER A 8 3.12 -11.95 4.77
C SER A 8 3.77 -10.76 5.48
N ILE A 9 3.81 -9.60 4.82
CA ILE A 9 4.26 -8.35 5.45
C ILE A 9 3.41 -8.04 6.69
N GLY A 10 2.10 -8.26 6.60
CA GLY A 10 1.15 -7.98 7.68
C GLY A 10 1.03 -6.49 8.00
N GLU A 11 0.15 -6.15 8.94
CA GLU A 11 -0.06 -4.77 9.38
C GLU A 11 1.24 -4.10 9.89
N LYS A 12 2.08 -4.84 10.63
CA LYS A 12 3.34 -4.32 11.18
C LYS A 12 4.36 -4.01 10.10
N GLY A 13 4.51 -4.90 9.12
CA GLY A 13 5.40 -4.66 7.99
C GLY A 13 4.89 -3.51 7.11
N ALA A 14 3.57 -3.38 6.95
CA ALA A 14 2.96 -2.26 6.22
C ALA A 14 3.25 -0.93 6.92
N THR A 15 3.22 -0.90 8.25
CA THR A 15 3.60 0.28 9.05
C THR A 15 5.06 0.67 8.81
N ALA A 16 5.99 -0.29 8.87
CA ALA A 16 7.41 -0.02 8.62
C ALA A 16 7.66 0.46 7.17
N LEU A 17 6.94 -0.13 6.21
CA LEU A 17 7.02 0.27 4.81
C LEU A 17 6.46 1.67 4.58
N ALA A 18 5.36 2.03 5.24
CA ALA A 18 4.80 3.38 5.19
C ALA A 18 5.81 4.44 5.65
N GLU A 19 6.49 4.20 6.77
CA GLU A 19 7.56 5.10 7.25
C GLU A 19 8.73 5.20 6.24
N ALA A 20 9.12 4.09 5.63
CA ALA A 20 10.16 4.10 4.59
C ALA A 20 9.71 4.87 3.33
N LEU A 21 8.45 4.76 2.92
CA LEU A 21 7.92 5.44 1.72
C LEU A 21 7.84 6.95 1.88
N LYS A 22 7.65 7.47 3.11
CA LYS A 22 7.65 8.92 3.37
C LYS A 22 8.98 9.59 3.03
N ILE A 23 10.10 8.86 3.13
CA ILE A 23 11.46 9.37 2.88
C ILE A 23 12.04 8.88 1.56
N ASN A 24 11.51 7.80 0.98
CA ASN A 24 11.99 7.27 -0.28
C ASN A 24 11.51 8.15 -1.44
N ILE A 25 12.45 8.66 -2.24
CA ILE A 25 12.15 9.55 -3.39
C ILE A 25 12.56 8.94 -4.73
N SER A 26 12.98 7.67 -4.75
CA SER A 26 13.53 7.03 -5.95
C SER A 26 12.75 5.78 -6.39
N LEU A 27 12.00 5.15 -5.48
CA LEU A 27 11.22 3.98 -5.79
C LEU A 27 10.02 4.37 -6.65
N GLN A 28 9.95 3.77 -7.84
CA GLN A 28 8.87 4.01 -8.81
C GLN A 28 7.86 2.86 -8.85
N ASN A 29 8.28 1.65 -8.48
CA ASN A 29 7.47 0.44 -8.59
C ASN A 29 7.42 -0.25 -7.23
N LEU A 30 6.20 -0.47 -6.73
CA LEU A 30 5.97 -1.18 -5.47
C LEU A 30 4.86 -2.22 -5.67
N THR A 31 5.22 -3.50 -5.54
CA THR A 31 4.29 -4.62 -5.61
C THR A 31 4.20 -5.28 -4.25
N LEU A 32 2.99 -5.31 -3.70
CA LEU A 32 2.68 -5.84 -2.38
C LEU A 32 1.51 -6.82 -2.43
N ASP A 33 1.20 -7.46 -3.57
CA ASP A 33 0.06 -8.36 -3.64
C ASP A 33 0.18 -9.54 -2.66
N LYS A 34 -0.96 -9.98 -2.08
CA LYS A 34 -1.03 -11.14 -1.16
C LYS A 34 -0.16 -11.02 0.10
N ASN A 35 -0.14 -9.85 0.73
CA ASN A 35 0.71 -9.58 1.89
C ASN A 35 -0.04 -9.37 3.22
N ASP A 36 -1.35 -9.62 3.25
CA ASP A 36 -2.18 -9.51 4.46
C ASP A 36 -2.01 -8.16 5.18
N ILE A 37 -1.92 -7.07 4.39
CA ILE A 37 -1.68 -5.72 4.92
C ILE A 37 -2.79 -5.28 5.88
N GLY A 38 -4.04 -5.67 5.58
CA GLY A 38 -5.22 -5.32 6.35
C GLY A 38 -5.64 -3.87 6.20
N GLU A 39 -6.85 -3.54 6.67
CA GLU A 39 -7.43 -2.19 6.58
C GLU A 39 -6.52 -1.11 7.19
N LYS A 40 -5.98 -1.37 8.38
CA LYS A 40 -5.15 -0.41 9.10
C LYS A 40 -3.79 -0.19 8.43
N GLY A 41 -3.17 -1.26 7.93
CA GLY A 41 -1.91 -1.16 7.19
C GLY A 41 -2.09 -0.37 5.88
N ALA A 42 -3.21 -0.55 5.20
CA ALA A 42 -3.51 0.17 3.97
C ALA A 42 -3.70 1.67 4.20
N VAL A 43 -4.43 2.06 5.27
CA VAL A 43 -4.57 3.48 5.63
C VAL A 43 -3.21 4.14 5.87
N LEU A 44 -2.30 3.46 6.57
CA LEU A 44 -0.94 3.98 6.82
C LEU A 44 -0.12 4.11 5.54
N LEU A 45 -0.19 3.10 4.64
CA LEU A 45 0.49 3.18 3.34
C LEU A 45 -0.05 4.35 2.51
N VAL A 46 -1.35 4.61 2.55
CA VAL A 46 -1.96 5.76 1.87
C VAL A 46 -1.45 7.09 2.43
N GLU A 47 -1.36 7.24 3.75
CA GLU A 47 -0.81 8.45 4.35
C GLU A 47 0.64 8.70 3.90
N ALA A 48 1.44 7.64 3.79
CA ALA A 48 2.78 7.74 3.23
C ALA A 48 2.78 8.11 1.75
N LEU A 49 1.86 7.56 0.95
CA LEU A 49 1.70 7.88 -0.46
C LEU A 49 1.34 9.36 -0.68
N LYS A 50 0.56 9.99 0.20
CA LYS A 50 0.28 11.44 0.12
C LYS A 50 1.55 12.31 0.22
N MET A 51 2.61 11.79 0.84
CA MET A 51 3.91 12.47 0.96
C MET A 51 4.92 12.03 -0.11
N ASN A 52 4.76 10.80 -0.62
CA ASN A 52 5.62 10.25 -1.66
C ASN A 52 5.24 10.86 -3.03
N THR A 53 6.25 11.20 -3.83
CA THR A 53 6.05 11.72 -5.18
C THR A 53 6.80 10.92 -6.24
N SER A 54 7.41 9.79 -5.88
CA SER A 54 8.24 8.98 -6.77
C SER A 54 7.52 7.74 -7.30
N ILE A 55 6.59 7.17 -6.53
CA ILE A 55 5.87 5.95 -6.90
C ILE A 55 5.00 6.22 -8.14
N GLN A 56 5.13 5.35 -9.14
CA GLN A 56 4.36 5.38 -10.38
C GLN A 56 3.44 4.17 -10.49
N ASN A 57 3.86 3.03 -9.95
CA ASN A 57 3.13 1.77 -10.03
C ASN A 57 3.00 1.17 -8.63
N LEU A 58 1.76 1.01 -8.16
CA LEU A 58 1.43 0.40 -6.88
C LEU A 58 0.45 -0.75 -7.06
N ASN A 59 0.81 -1.94 -6.57
CA ASN A 59 -0.07 -3.11 -6.55
C ASN A 59 -0.33 -3.55 -5.10
N LEU A 60 -1.58 -3.45 -4.66
CA LEU A 60 -2.11 -3.85 -3.37
C LEU A 60 -3.15 -4.98 -3.51
N ASP A 61 -3.23 -5.68 -4.64
CA ASP A 61 -4.18 -6.77 -4.86
C ASP A 61 -4.13 -7.84 -3.74
N LYS A 62 -5.29 -8.36 -3.32
CA LYS A 62 -5.41 -9.43 -2.31
C LYS A 62 -4.74 -9.11 -0.97
N ASN A 63 -5.04 -7.95 -0.40
CA ASN A 63 -4.49 -7.51 0.88
C ASN A 63 -5.51 -7.23 1.99
N ASP A 64 -6.80 -7.51 1.74
CA ASP A 64 -7.89 -7.25 2.68
C ASP A 64 -7.85 -5.81 3.24
N ILE A 65 -7.75 -4.84 2.34
CA ILE A 65 -7.52 -3.44 2.71
C ILE A 65 -8.79 -2.75 3.24
N GLY A 66 -9.94 -3.44 3.22
CA GLY A 66 -11.20 -2.96 3.78
C GLY A 66 -11.77 -1.69 3.11
N GLU A 67 -12.98 -1.30 3.53
CA GLU A 67 -13.66 -0.12 2.98
C GLU A 67 -12.91 1.18 3.31
N LYS A 68 -12.32 1.28 4.51
CA LYS A 68 -11.57 2.48 4.88
C LYS A 68 -10.26 2.61 4.11
N GLY A 69 -9.55 1.50 3.88
CA GLY A 69 -8.34 1.51 3.05
C GLY A 69 -8.65 1.88 1.61
N ALA A 70 -9.74 1.35 1.03
CA ALA A 70 -10.25 1.77 -0.28
C ALA A 70 -10.50 3.27 -0.35
N SER A 71 -11.28 3.77 0.60
CA SER A 71 -11.71 5.16 0.63
C SER A 71 -10.51 6.09 0.76
N ALA A 72 -9.57 5.74 1.64
CA ALA A 72 -8.32 6.48 1.80
C ALA A 72 -7.50 6.51 0.49
N LEU A 73 -7.37 5.37 -0.21
CA LEU A 73 -6.68 5.31 -1.52
C LEU A 73 -7.32 6.27 -2.52
N ILE A 74 -8.65 6.22 -2.66
CA ILE A 74 -9.41 7.07 -3.59
C ILE A 74 -9.20 8.55 -3.25
N GLU A 75 -9.21 8.91 -1.97
CA GLU A 75 -8.97 10.29 -1.52
C GLU A 75 -7.53 10.77 -1.76
N ALA A 76 -6.55 9.88 -1.78
CA ALA A 76 -5.15 10.22 -1.99
C ALA A 76 -4.77 10.35 -3.48
N LEU A 77 -5.51 9.70 -4.38
CA LEU A 77 -5.24 9.72 -5.83
C LEU A 77 -5.07 11.13 -6.41
N PRO A 78 -5.93 12.13 -6.09
CA PRO A 78 -5.76 13.49 -6.61
C PRO A 78 -4.48 14.19 -6.12
N MET A 79 -3.93 13.76 -4.98
CA MET A 79 -2.72 14.35 -4.40
C MET A 79 -1.45 13.72 -4.98
N HIS A 80 -1.52 12.49 -5.48
CA HIS A 80 -0.36 11.73 -5.94
C HIS A 80 -0.13 11.91 -7.45
N THR A 81 0.59 12.96 -7.84
CA THR A 81 0.76 13.37 -9.25
C THR A 81 1.58 12.42 -10.11
N SER A 82 2.42 11.58 -9.51
CA SER A 82 3.27 10.64 -10.25
C SER A 82 2.66 9.25 -10.45
N LEU A 83 1.54 8.94 -9.79
CA LEU A 83 0.96 7.60 -9.85
C LEU A 83 0.27 7.38 -11.19
N GLN A 84 0.67 6.33 -11.90
CA GLN A 84 0.16 5.98 -13.23
C GLN A 84 -0.68 4.70 -13.19
N ASN A 85 -0.28 3.72 -12.37
CA ASN A 85 -1.00 2.47 -12.22
C ASN A 85 -1.21 2.15 -10.74
N LEU A 86 -2.47 1.90 -10.39
CA LEU A 86 -2.88 1.46 -9.06
C LEU A 86 -3.77 0.23 -9.22
N ASN A 87 -3.39 -0.88 -8.61
CA ASN A 87 -4.21 -2.10 -8.56
C ASN A 87 -4.57 -2.43 -7.11
N PHE A 88 -5.85 -2.60 -6.83
CA PHE A 88 -6.37 -3.11 -5.58
C PHE A 88 -7.60 -4.00 -5.78
N GLU A 89 -7.88 -4.51 -6.99
CA GLU A 89 -9.19 -5.11 -7.34
C GLU A 89 -9.63 -6.31 -6.49
N GLY A 90 -8.69 -7.06 -5.90
CA GLY A 90 -8.98 -8.16 -4.95
C GLY A 90 -9.08 -7.72 -3.50
N MET A 91 -9.75 -6.59 -3.23
CA MET A 91 -9.97 -6.05 -1.89
C MET A 91 -10.67 -7.02 -0.95
#